data_AF-A0A243ABC9-F1
#
_entry.id   AF-A0A243ABC9-F1
#
_cell.length_a   1.000
_cell.length_b   1.000
_cell.length_c   1.000
_cell.angle_alpha   90.00
_cell.angle_beta   90.00
_cell.angle_gamma   90.00
#
_symmetry.space_group_name_H-M   'P 1'
#
loop_
_entity.id
_entity.type
_entity.pdbx_description
1 polymer ?
#
loop_
_entity_poly.entity_id
_entity_poly.type
_entity_poly.pdbx_seq_one_letter_code
_entity_poly.pdbx_strand_id
1 'polypeptide(L)'
;MKTLFKVLGIIAGMVVIGVGLTYGILYYLNHSKPAAKKVSPAAPAVEVLADSNLKAEDAKILENGNYSLPNSGFNKNFKWTDENIQTALHEMAHQKTKADQKWGYIFITQERVESLLEIINSNDVAQKSTYVDILERWKQGKYEKVDVDHNKIWKLQSGNLGEGKGVMSEKEQKELINQVFIQKGTYSGSKLIAGEVQANK
;
A
#
# COMPACT_ATOMS: atom_id res chain seq x y z
N MET A 1 33.73 38.10 -41.93
CA MET A 1 34.06 38.62 -40.58
C MET A 1 32.83 38.95 -39.73
N LYS A 2 31.83 39.73 -40.19
CA LYS A 2 30.67 40.14 -39.36
C LYS A 2 29.78 39.00 -38.83
N THR A 3 29.76 37.83 -39.47
CA THR A 3 28.96 36.66 -39.03
C THR A 3 29.66 35.79 -37.99
N LEU A 4 30.99 35.68 -38.03
CA LEU A 4 31.78 34.95 -37.03
C LEU A 4 31.75 35.62 -35.65
N PHE A 5 31.79 36.96 -35.59
CA PHE A 5 31.67 37.70 -34.32
C PHE A 5 30.28 37.56 -33.66
N LYS A 6 29.21 37.32 -34.44
CA LYS A 6 27.87 37.11 -33.90
C LYS A 6 27.70 35.73 -33.26
N VAL A 7 28.27 34.68 -33.85
CA VAL A 7 28.18 33.30 -33.31
C VAL A 7 29.06 33.14 -32.07
N LEU A 8 30.27 33.72 -32.04
CA LEU A 8 31.12 33.76 -30.85
C LEU A 8 30.47 34.53 -29.69
N GLY A 9 29.76 35.62 -29.98
CA GLY A 9 28.99 36.36 -28.97
C GLY A 9 27.85 35.55 -28.35
N ILE A 10 27.16 34.71 -29.13
CA ILE A 10 26.07 33.86 -28.63
C ILE A 10 26.61 32.72 -27.75
N ILE A 11 27.72 32.08 -28.17
CA ILE A 11 28.35 31.01 -27.39
C ILE A 11 28.93 31.56 -26.08
N ALA A 12 29.59 32.71 -26.12
CA ALA A 12 30.07 33.38 -24.91
C ALA A 12 28.92 33.78 -23.96
N GLY A 13 27.79 34.26 -24.51
CA GLY A 13 26.58 34.55 -23.73
C GLY A 13 25.98 33.33 -23.03
N MET A 14 25.91 32.18 -23.71
CA MET A 14 25.40 30.94 -23.12
C MET A 14 26.32 30.39 -22.02
N VAL A 15 27.64 30.52 -22.17
CA VAL A 15 28.60 30.12 -21.13
C VAL A 15 28.48 31.01 -19.90
N VAL A 16 28.32 32.32 -20.06
CA VAL A 16 28.11 33.24 -18.92
C VAL A 16 26.81 32.97 -18.18
N ILE A 17 25.71 32.68 -18.90
CA ILE A 17 24.42 32.31 -18.29
C ILE A 17 24.54 30.96 -17.55
N GLY A 18 25.19 29.96 -18.15
CA GLY A 18 25.39 28.65 -17.52
C GLY A 18 26.23 28.70 -16.24
N VAL A 19 27.30 29.50 -16.22
CA VAL A 19 28.14 29.71 -15.03
C VAL A 19 27.39 30.53 -13.98
N GLY A 20 26.62 31.54 -14.38
CA GLY A 20 25.79 32.34 -13.47
C GLY A 20 24.70 31.53 -12.77
N LEU A 21 24.03 30.62 -13.50
CA LEU A 21 23.00 29.75 -12.93
C LEU A 21 23.58 28.71 -11.97
N THR A 22 24.71 28.09 -12.31
CA THR A 22 25.35 27.10 -11.44
C THR A 22 25.92 27.74 -10.19
N TYR A 23 26.57 28.91 -10.30
CA TYR A 23 27.08 29.66 -9.16
C TYR A 23 25.93 30.21 -8.30
N GLY A 24 24.82 30.65 -8.90
CA GLY A 24 23.62 31.10 -8.19
C GLY A 24 22.96 29.98 -7.38
N ILE A 25 22.87 28.76 -7.92
CA ILE A 25 22.34 27.58 -7.22
C ILE A 25 23.28 27.18 -6.07
N LEU A 26 24.60 27.13 -6.30
CA LEU A 26 25.57 26.81 -5.23
C LEU A 26 25.59 27.87 -4.14
N TYR A 27 25.52 29.15 -4.50
CA TYR A 27 25.42 30.25 -3.55
C TYR A 27 24.13 30.15 -2.73
N TYR A 28 22.99 29.87 -3.38
CA TYR A 28 21.71 29.66 -2.72
C TYR A 28 21.74 28.46 -1.78
N LEU A 29 22.28 27.31 -2.19
CA LEU A 29 22.40 26.12 -1.34
C LEU A 29 23.36 26.33 -0.17
N ASN A 30 24.41 27.13 -0.34
CA ASN A 30 25.43 27.37 0.69
C ASN A 30 25.09 28.52 1.65
N HIS A 31 24.27 29.50 1.23
CA HIS A 31 23.84 30.65 2.06
C HIS A 31 22.40 30.56 2.54
N SER A 32 21.60 29.64 2.00
CA SER A 32 20.36 29.23 2.66
C SER A 32 20.74 28.57 3.98
N LYS A 33 20.54 29.29 5.09
CA LYS A 33 20.60 28.69 6.43
C LYS A 33 19.80 27.38 6.38
N PRO A 34 20.33 26.25 6.90
CA PRO A 34 19.52 25.05 7.00
C PRO A 34 18.28 25.48 7.79
N ALA A 35 17.14 25.51 7.11
CA ALA A 35 15.87 25.68 7.79
C ALA A 35 15.88 24.52 8.78
N ALA A 36 16.04 24.84 10.06
CA ALA A 36 15.88 23.88 11.12
C ALA A 36 14.58 23.16 10.77
N LYS A 37 14.68 21.85 10.45
CA LYS A 37 13.50 21.02 10.30
C LYS A 37 12.73 21.33 11.56
N LYS A 38 11.62 22.07 11.44
CA LYS A 38 10.63 22.10 12.49
C LYS A 38 10.37 20.63 12.71
N VAL A 39 10.84 20.10 13.83
CA VAL A 39 10.38 18.83 14.32
C VAL A 39 8.89 19.09 14.47
N SER A 40 8.14 18.69 13.45
CA SER A 40 6.70 18.61 13.54
C SER A 40 6.44 17.83 14.82
N PRO A 41 5.48 18.26 15.67
CA PRO A 41 4.99 17.38 16.72
C PRO A 41 4.77 16.02 16.08
N ALA A 42 5.26 14.95 16.72
CA ALA A 42 5.13 13.60 16.23
C ALA A 42 3.73 13.45 15.64
N ALA A 43 3.65 13.12 14.34
CA ALA A 43 2.37 12.86 13.71
C ALA A 43 1.59 11.91 14.63
N PRO A 44 0.32 12.19 14.95
CA PRO A 44 -0.47 11.28 15.78
C PRO A 44 -0.31 9.88 15.20
N ALA A 45 -0.07 8.89 16.06
CA ALA A 45 0.18 7.50 15.68
C ALA A 45 -0.73 7.15 14.51
N VAL A 46 -0.16 6.97 13.32
CA VAL A 46 -0.93 6.74 12.10
C VAL A 46 -1.87 5.58 12.41
N GLU A 47 -3.16 5.84 12.35
CA GLU A 47 -4.20 4.89 12.72
C GLU A 47 -4.15 3.75 11.68
N VAL A 48 -3.49 2.65 12.04
CA VAL A 48 -3.30 1.51 11.15
C VAL A 48 -4.54 0.63 11.22
N LEU A 49 -5.07 0.19 10.07
CA LEU A 49 -6.27 -0.65 10.01
C LEU A 49 -6.09 -1.95 10.80
N ALA A 50 -4.97 -2.65 10.58
CA ALA A 50 -4.64 -3.91 11.26
C ALA A 50 -3.34 -3.81 12.07
N ASP A 51 -3.32 -4.42 13.26
CA ASP A 51 -2.11 -4.48 14.10
C ASP A 51 -0.99 -5.25 13.38
N SER A 52 0.21 -4.71 13.51
CA SER A 52 1.42 -5.03 12.76
C SER A 52 2.45 -5.85 13.51
N ASN A 53 2.23 -6.08 14.80
CA ASN A 53 3.22 -6.76 15.64
C ASN A 53 3.23 -8.28 15.45
N LEU A 54 2.53 -8.78 14.43
CA LEU A 54 2.40 -10.20 14.13
C LEU A 54 3.23 -10.57 12.89
N LYS A 55 3.90 -11.71 13.02
CA LYS A 55 4.76 -12.32 12.02
C LYS A 55 3.93 -13.30 11.19
N ALA A 56 3.97 -13.17 9.87
CA ALA A 56 3.22 -14.06 9.00
C ALA A 56 3.75 -15.51 9.06
N GLU A 57 4.98 -15.71 9.52
CA GLU A 57 5.60 -17.00 9.82
C GLU A 57 4.84 -17.77 10.91
N ASP A 58 4.19 -17.07 11.85
CA ASP A 58 3.47 -17.68 12.97
C ASP A 58 2.07 -18.17 12.56
N ALA A 59 1.65 -17.89 11.32
CA ALA A 59 0.34 -18.22 10.83
C ALA A 59 0.20 -19.73 10.55
N LYS A 60 -0.93 -20.31 10.95
CA LYS A 60 -1.25 -21.73 10.76
C LYS A 60 -2.38 -21.90 9.74
N ILE A 61 -2.27 -22.87 8.85
CA ILE A 61 -3.34 -23.18 7.90
C ILE A 61 -4.46 -23.94 8.65
N LEU A 62 -5.69 -23.46 8.49
CA LEU A 62 -6.92 -24.08 8.99
C LEU A 62 -7.48 -25.08 7.97
N GLU A 63 -8.43 -25.91 8.39
CA GLU A 63 -9.09 -26.90 7.51
C GLU A 63 -9.82 -26.26 6.32
N ASN A 64 -10.33 -25.03 6.49
CA ASN A 64 -10.97 -24.28 5.40
C ASN A 64 -9.95 -23.62 4.43
N GLY A 65 -8.64 -23.80 4.65
CA GLY A 65 -7.59 -23.22 3.82
C GLY A 65 -7.23 -21.76 4.14
N ASN A 66 -7.87 -21.14 5.14
CA ASN A 66 -7.44 -19.84 5.65
C ASN A 66 -6.23 -19.96 6.57
N TYR A 67 -5.48 -18.86 6.68
CA TYR A 67 -4.48 -18.71 7.73
C TYR A 67 -5.16 -18.26 9.01
N SER A 68 -4.85 -18.89 10.14
CA SER A 68 -5.10 -18.37 11.47
C SER A 68 -3.84 -17.69 11.97
N LEU A 69 -4.00 -16.45 12.42
CA LEU A 69 -2.98 -15.69 13.10
C LEU A 69 -3.67 -14.98 14.28
N PRO A 70 -3.63 -15.57 15.48
CA PRO A 70 -4.33 -15.03 16.64
C PRO A 70 -3.99 -13.55 16.88
N ASN A 71 -5.00 -12.79 17.29
CA ASN A 71 -4.91 -11.33 17.52
C ASN A 71 -4.64 -10.49 16.26
N SER A 72 -4.72 -11.05 15.05
CA SER A 72 -4.51 -10.29 13.81
C SER A 72 -5.69 -9.45 13.34
N GLY A 73 -6.80 -9.44 14.09
CA GLY A 73 -8.00 -8.69 13.76
C GLY A 73 -7.78 -7.19 13.62
N PHE A 74 -8.74 -6.54 12.99
CA PHE A 74 -8.72 -5.10 12.76
C PHE A 74 -8.94 -4.29 14.05
N ASN A 75 -8.38 -3.07 14.08
CA ASN A 75 -8.59 -2.14 15.19
C ASN A 75 -10.06 -1.68 15.26
N LYS A 76 -10.80 -2.15 16.26
CA LYS A 76 -12.22 -1.80 16.45
C LYS A 76 -12.44 -0.34 16.86
N ASN A 77 -11.43 0.32 17.41
CA ASN A 77 -11.52 1.74 17.80
C ASN A 77 -11.27 2.70 16.63
N PHE A 78 -10.86 2.16 15.47
CA PHE A 78 -10.66 2.93 14.26
C PHE A 78 -12.00 3.44 13.70
N LYS A 79 -12.01 4.64 13.10
CA LYS A 79 -13.21 5.16 12.42
C LYS A 79 -13.44 4.44 11.08
N TRP A 80 -14.30 3.43 11.10
CA TRP A 80 -14.64 2.66 9.91
C TRP A 80 -15.61 3.40 8.99
N THR A 81 -15.14 3.69 7.78
CA THR A 81 -15.90 4.26 6.66
C THR A 81 -15.90 3.28 5.50
N ASP A 82 -16.76 3.49 4.50
CA ASP A 82 -16.72 2.72 3.24
C ASP A 82 -15.31 2.71 2.63
N GLU A 83 -14.62 3.86 2.61
CA GLU A 83 -13.27 3.98 2.06
C GLU A 83 -12.26 3.04 2.75
N ASN A 84 -12.28 2.99 4.09
CA ASN A 84 -11.36 2.16 4.85
C ASN A 84 -11.71 0.67 4.77
N ILE A 85 -13.00 0.33 4.68
CA ILE A 85 -13.46 -1.06 4.44
C ILE A 85 -13.04 -1.52 3.04
N GLN A 86 -13.25 -0.69 2.02
CA GLN A 86 -12.84 -0.97 0.65
C GLN A 86 -11.33 -1.14 0.57
N THR A 87 -10.55 -0.28 1.24
CA THR A 87 -9.09 -0.44 1.33
C THR A 87 -8.71 -1.79 1.94
N ALA A 88 -9.31 -2.16 3.07
CA ALA A 88 -9.06 -3.45 3.71
C ALA A 88 -9.36 -4.64 2.79
N LEU A 89 -10.55 -4.66 2.17
CA LEU A 89 -10.97 -5.73 1.26
C LEU A 89 -10.06 -5.82 0.02
N HIS A 90 -9.75 -4.69 -0.61
CA HIS A 90 -8.93 -4.63 -1.82
C HIS A 90 -7.52 -5.18 -1.55
N GLU A 91 -6.88 -4.71 -0.47
CA GLU A 91 -5.52 -5.11 -0.14
C GLU A 91 -5.42 -6.53 0.43
N MET A 92 -6.47 -7.05 1.07
CA MET A 92 -6.57 -8.47 1.42
C MET A 92 -6.67 -9.33 0.15
N ALA A 93 -7.45 -8.90 -0.84
CA ALA A 93 -7.64 -9.64 -2.09
C ALA A 93 -6.36 -9.72 -2.94
N HIS A 94 -5.43 -8.78 -2.80
CA HIS A 94 -4.13 -8.83 -3.48
C HIS A 94 -3.33 -10.11 -3.20
N GLN A 95 -3.53 -10.74 -2.03
CA GLN A 95 -2.90 -12.02 -1.71
C GLN A 95 -3.32 -13.17 -2.62
N LYS A 96 -4.48 -13.06 -3.29
CA LYS A 96 -5.08 -14.15 -4.07
C LYS A 96 -5.43 -13.79 -5.51
N THR A 97 -5.46 -12.50 -5.84
CA THR A 97 -5.81 -12.00 -7.18
C THR A 97 -4.56 -11.82 -8.06
N LYS A 98 -4.64 -12.12 -9.36
CA LYS A 98 -3.64 -11.73 -10.36
C LYS A 98 -3.96 -10.31 -10.84
N ALA A 99 -2.99 -9.41 -10.82
CA ALA A 99 -3.12 -8.06 -11.36
C ALA A 99 -1.74 -7.55 -11.78
N ASP A 100 -1.69 -6.69 -12.80
CA ASP A 100 -0.41 -6.12 -13.28
C ASP A 100 0.22 -5.18 -12.24
N GLN A 101 -0.62 -4.55 -11.41
CA GLN A 101 -0.22 -3.62 -10.37
C GLN A 101 -1.06 -3.87 -9.13
N LYS A 102 -0.42 -3.86 -7.96
CA LYS A 102 -1.03 -4.03 -6.64
C LYS A 102 -0.40 -3.02 -5.70
N TRP A 103 -1.22 -2.20 -5.06
CA TRP A 103 -0.78 -1.21 -4.08
C TRP A 103 -1.33 -1.53 -2.71
N GLY A 104 -0.42 -1.73 -1.75
CA GLY A 104 -0.77 -2.14 -0.41
C GLY A 104 -1.10 -3.63 -0.30
N TYR A 105 -0.90 -4.17 0.90
CA TYR A 105 -1.12 -5.57 1.18
C TYR A 105 -1.57 -5.71 2.63
N ILE A 106 -2.63 -6.47 2.85
CA ILE A 106 -3.03 -6.93 4.18
C ILE A 106 -3.07 -8.45 4.13
N PHE A 107 -2.28 -9.11 4.98
CA PHE A 107 -2.26 -10.57 5.01
C PHE A 107 -3.63 -11.11 5.39
N ILE A 108 -4.23 -11.97 4.56
CA ILE A 108 -5.57 -12.51 4.82
C ILE A 108 -5.51 -13.59 5.89
N THR A 109 -6.27 -13.38 6.96
CA THR A 109 -6.40 -14.32 8.08
C THR A 109 -7.86 -14.52 8.42
N GLN A 110 -8.20 -15.64 9.03
CA GLN A 110 -9.54 -15.92 9.52
C GLN A 110 -10.01 -14.80 10.46
N GLU A 111 -9.13 -14.35 11.36
CA GLU A 111 -9.41 -13.33 12.36
C GLU A 111 -9.66 -11.95 11.72
N ARG A 112 -8.96 -11.60 10.63
CA ARG A 112 -9.21 -10.36 9.88
C ARG A 112 -10.54 -10.40 9.13
N VAL A 113 -10.85 -11.52 8.50
CA VAL A 113 -12.13 -11.70 7.81
C VAL A 113 -13.29 -11.57 8.80
N GLU A 114 -13.21 -12.24 9.95
CA GLU A 114 -14.27 -12.22 10.97
C GLU A 114 -14.38 -10.87 11.67
N SER A 115 -13.27 -10.23 12.03
CA SER A 115 -13.30 -8.92 12.67
C SER A 115 -13.82 -7.83 11.72
N LEU A 116 -13.46 -7.86 10.43
CA LEU A 116 -14.00 -6.90 9.47
C LEU A 116 -15.51 -7.09 9.26
N LEU A 117 -15.98 -8.34 9.26
CA LEU A 117 -17.41 -8.66 9.18
C LEU A 117 -18.17 -8.11 10.40
N GLU A 118 -17.62 -8.26 11.61
CA GLU A 118 -18.20 -7.69 12.85
C GLU A 118 -18.25 -6.15 12.78
N ILE A 119 -17.17 -5.53 12.32
CA ILE A 119 -17.08 -4.07 12.11
C ILE A 119 -18.16 -3.61 11.14
N ILE A 120 -18.29 -4.23 9.97
CA ILE A 120 -19.30 -3.86 8.97
C ILE A 120 -20.71 -4.01 9.56
N ASN A 121 -20.98 -5.10 10.26
CA ASN A 121 -22.31 -5.33 10.86
C ASN A 121 -22.65 -4.27 11.91
N SER A 122 -21.66 -3.76 12.63
CA SER A 122 -21.83 -2.78 13.72
C SER A 122 -21.79 -1.31 13.26
N ASN A 123 -21.46 -1.03 12.01
CA ASN A 123 -21.37 0.33 11.46
C ASN A 123 -22.41 0.57 10.36
N ASP A 124 -22.81 1.82 10.16
CA ASP A 124 -23.66 2.21 9.03
C ASP A 124 -22.77 2.61 7.85
N VAL A 125 -22.74 1.76 6.81
CA VAL A 125 -21.87 1.89 5.64
C VAL A 125 -22.67 1.59 4.37
N ALA A 126 -22.43 2.37 3.33
CA ALA A 126 -23.30 2.45 2.16
C ALA A 126 -23.35 1.13 1.37
N GLN A 127 -22.22 0.41 1.26
CA GLN A 127 -22.14 -0.83 0.48
C GLN A 127 -22.12 -2.10 1.35
N LYS A 128 -22.76 -2.04 2.54
CA LYS A 128 -22.78 -3.14 3.52
C LYS A 128 -23.04 -4.52 2.92
N SER A 129 -24.10 -4.67 2.11
CA SER A 129 -24.45 -5.95 1.49
C SER A 129 -23.31 -6.52 0.62
N THR A 130 -22.70 -5.66 -0.20
CA THR A 130 -21.55 -6.05 -1.02
C THR A 130 -20.38 -6.54 -0.17
N TYR A 131 -20.06 -5.84 0.92
CA TYR A 131 -18.93 -6.23 1.78
C TYR A 131 -19.19 -7.53 2.53
N VAL A 132 -20.39 -7.69 3.11
CA VAL A 132 -20.80 -8.90 3.83
C VAL A 132 -20.77 -10.11 2.90
N ASP A 133 -21.31 -9.99 1.69
CA ASP A 133 -21.32 -11.08 0.71
C ASP A 133 -19.90 -11.60 0.41
N ILE A 134 -18.94 -10.69 0.24
CA ILE A 134 -17.52 -11.03 -0.01
C ILE A 134 -16.94 -11.76 1.20
N LEU A 135 -17.08 -11.18 2.41
CA LEU A 135 -16.47 -11.72 3.61
C LEU A 135 -17.07 -13.06 4.05
N GLU A 136 -18.36 -13.30 3.85
CA GLU A 136 -18.99 -14.59 4.16
C GLU A 136 -18.44 -15.74 3.29
N ARG A 137 -18.06 -15.45 2.03
CA ARG A 137 -17.34 -16.43 1.20
C ARG A 137 -15.92 -16.65 1.71
N TRP A 138 -15.18 -15.58 1.94
CA TRP A 138 -13.79 -15.67 2.39
C TRP A 138 -13.67 -16.34 3.76
N LYS A 139 -14.65 -16.15 4.65
CA LYS A 139 -14.73 -16.81 5.96
C LYS A 139 -14.79 -18.34 5.85
N GLN A 140 -15.38 -18.85 4.77
CA GLN A 140 -15.47 -20.27 4.44
C GLN A 140 -14.26 -20.76 3.63
N GLY A 141 -13.25 -19.92 3.40
CA GLY A 141 -12.10 -20.25 2.55
C GLY A 141 -12.40 -20.26 1.05
N LYS A 142 -13.56 -19.73 0.64
CA LYS A 142 -14.02 -19.74 -0.75
C LYS A 142 -13.50 -18.51 -1.49
N TYR A 143 -12.46 -18.73 -2.30
CA TYR A 143 -11.75 -17.69 -3.05
C TYR A 143 -11.78 -17.90 -4.57
N GLU A 144 -12.64 -18.79 -5.06
CA GLU A 144 -12.77 -19.12 -6.49
C GLU A 144 -13.16 -17.93 -7.37
N LYS A 145 -13.63 -16.82 -6.77
CA LYS A 145 -14.02 -15.57 -7.43
C LYS A 145 -13.36 -14.34 -6.80
N VAL A 146 -12.23 -14.51 -6.10
CA VAL A 146 -11.59 -13.41 -5.36
C VAL A 146 -11.12 -12.26 -6.27
N ASP A 147 -10.85 -12.53 -7.54
CA ASP A 147 -10.57 -11.52 -8.57
C ASP A 147 -11.80 -10.69 -8.93
N VAL A 148 -12.98 -11.33 -8.97
CA VAL A 148 -14.26 -10.64 -9.13
C VAL A 148 -14.59 -9.81 -7.89
N ASP A 149 -14.34 -10.36 -6.69
CA ASP A 149 -14.51 -9.64 -5.42
C ASP A 149 -13.61 -8.41 -5.38
N HIS A 150 -12.33 -8.57 -5.72
CA HIS A 150 -11.35 -7.50 -5.91
C HIS A 150 -11.88 -6.44 -6.88
N ASN A 151 -12.32 -6.85 -8.07
CA ASN A 151 -12.78 -5.91 -9.10
C ASN A 151 -14.08 -5.18 -8.73
N LYS A 152 -14.91 -5.78 -7.88
CA LYS A 152 -16.10 -5.11 -7.35
C LYS A 152 -15.69 -3.94 -6.44
N ILE A 153 -14.70 -4.13 -5.58
CA ILE A 153 -14.16 -3.07 -4.72
C ILE A 153 -13.37 -2.04 -5.53
N TRP A 154 -12.51 -2.49 -6.46
CA TRP A 154 -11.76 -1.62 -7.38
C TRP A 154 -12.67 -0.67 -8.15
N LYS A 155 -13.85 -1.13 -8.60
CA LYS A 155 -14.86 -0.28 -9.26
C LYS A 155 -15.47 0.75 -8.31
N LEU A 156 -15.76 0.38 -7.07
CA LEU A 156 -16.26 1.33 -6.05
C LEU A 156 -15.23 2.42 -5.75
N GLN A 157 -13.94 2.09 -5.84
CA GLN A 157 -12.83 3.02 -5.70
C GLN A 157 -12.53 3.83 -6.96
N SER A 158 -13.33 3.70 -8.03
CA SER A 158 -13.08 4.34 -9.34
C SER A 158 -11.70 4.02 -9.91
N GLY A 159 -11.24 2.79 -9.72
CA GLY A 159 -9.92 2.34 -10.17
C GLY A 159 -9.76 2.41 -11.70
N ASN A 160 -8.52 2.70 -12.13
CA ASN A 160 -8.14 2.76 -13.56
C ASN A 160 -6.97 1.81 -13.91
N LEU A 161 -6.24 1.35 -12.91
CA LEU A 161 -5.06 0.49 -13.03
C LEU A 161 -5.16 -0.64 -12.01
N GLY A 162 -4.55 -1.79 -12.31
CA GLY A 162 -4.53 -2.94 -11.40
C GLY A 162 -5.80 -3.79 -11.39
N GLU A 163 -6.62 -3.76 -12.45
CA GLU A 163 -7.76 -4.68 -12.56
C GLU A 163 -7.30 -6.15 -12.45
N GLY A 164 -8.07 -6.94 -11.69
CA GLY A 164 -7.86 -8.36 -11.48
C GLY A 164 -8.12 -9.17 -12.76
N LYS A 165 -7.20 -10.08 -13.06
CA LYS A 165 -7.16 -10.90 -14.29
C LYS A 165 -7.26 -12.40 -14.03
N GLY A 166 -7.73 -12.80 -12.85
CA GLY A 166 -7.82 -14.19 -12.44
C GLY A 166 -7.34 -14.44 -11.02
N VAL A 167 -7.50 -15.68 -10.58
CA VAL A 167 -7.06 -16.15 -9.25
C VAL A 167 -5.66 -16.74 -9.34
N MET A 168 -4.81 -16.42 -8.37
CA MET A 168 -3.47 -17.00 -8.22
C MET A 168 -3.54 -18.46 -7.79
N SER A 169 -2.68 -19.29 -8.37
CA SER A 169 -2.40 -20.65 -7.92
C SER A 169 -1.80 -20.64 -6.50
N GLU A 170 -1.86 -21.77 -5.81
CA GLU A 170 -1.27 -21.93 -4.48
C GLU A 170 0.24 -21.60 -4.47
N LYS A 171 0.96 -21.98 -5.52
CA LYS A 171 2.39 -21.66 -5.67
C LYS A 171 2.63 -20.15 -5.78
N GLU A 172 1.84 -19.45 -6.60
CA GLU A 172 1.91 -17.99 -6.74
C GLU A 172 1.59 -17.29 -5.40
N GLN A 173 0.56 -17.77 -4.68
CA GLN A 173 0.21 -17.25 -3.36
C GLN A 173 1.36 -17.44 -2.35
N LYS A 174 1.96 -18.63 -2.29
CA LYS A 174 3.08 -18.93 -1.39
C LYS A 174 4.30 -18.04 -1.68
N GLU A 175 4.62 -17.84 -2.95
CA GLU A 175 5.72 -16.96 -3.36
C GLU A 175 5.45 -15.51 -2.93
N LEU A 176 4.23 -15.01 -3.17
CA LEU A 176 3.84 -13.66 -2.75
C LEU A 176 3.96 -13.52 -1.22
N ILE A 177 3.50 -14.51 -0.46
CA ILE A 177 3.56 -14.45 1.02
C ILE A 177 5.00 -14.33 1.48
N ASN A 178 5.89 -15.18 0.95
CA ASN A 178 7.32 -15.12 1.26
C ASN A 178 7.95 -13.77 0.89
N GLN A 179 7.66 -13.23 -0.29
CA GLN A 179 8.27 -11.97 -0.72
C GLN A 179 7.73 -10.74 0.02
N VAL A 180 6.43 -10.69 0.27
CA VAL A 180 5.76 -9.52 0.83
C VAL A 180 5.79 -9.58 2.35
N PHE A 181 5.19 -10.61 2.95
CA PHE A 181 4.92 -10.64 4.38
C PHE A 181 6.07 -11.18 5.24
N ILE A 182 6.97 -11.98 4.65
CA ILE A 182 8.13 -12.57 5.35
C ILE A 182 9.39 -11.72 5.12
N GLN A 183 9.75 -11.45 3.86
CA GLN A 183 11.02 -10.80 3.53
C GLN A 183 10.98 -9.26 3.59
N LYS A 184 9.92 -8.63 3.07
CA LYS A 184 9.80 -7.16 3.03
C LYS A 184 9.14 -6.60 4.29
N GLY A 185 8.29 -7.39 4.95
CA GLY A 185 7.65 -7.08 6.21
C GLY A 185 6.12 -7.02 6.16
N THR A 186 5.48 -6.80 7.30
CA THR A 186 4.03 -6.66 7.45
C THR A 186 3.59 -5.26 7.02
N TYR A 187 2.63 -5.21 6.11
CA TYR A 187 1.99 -3.98 5.65
C TYR A 187 0.55 -3.91 6.15
N SER A 188 0.05 -2.69 6.29
CA SER A 188 -1.38 -2.38 6.36
C SER A 188 -1.56 -1.11 5.57
N GLY A 189 -2.27 -1.16 4.46
CA GLY A 189 -2.24 -0.05 3.53
C GLY A 189 -1.00 -0.09 2.64
N SER A 190 -0.67 1.11 2.15
CA SER A 190 0.61 1.47 1.54
C SER A 190 1.76 1.65 2.55
N LYS A 191 1.55 1.36 3.84
CA LYS A 191 2.52 1.65 4.89
C LYS A 191 3.15 0.34 5.39
N LEU A 192 4.48 0.28 5.37
CA LEU A 192 5.25 -0.77 6.05
C LEU A 192 5.08 -0.58 7.56
N ILE A 193 4.62 -1.60 8.26
CA ILE A 193 4.33 -1.51 9.68
C ILE A 193 5.27 -2.40 10.53
N ALA A 194 5.90 -3.42 9.95
CA ALA A 194 7.03 -4.13 10.58
C ALA A 194 7.91 -4.79 9.50
N GLY A 195 9.24 -4.66 9.54
CA GLY A 195 10.15 -5.28 8.56
C GLY A 195 11.58 -4.74 8.70
N GLU A 196 12.59 -5.52 8.31
CA GLU A 196 13.97 -5.04 8.32
C GLU A 196 14.12 -3.86 7.35
N VAL A 197 14.57 -2.71 7.88
CA VAL A 197 15.14 -1.67 7.04
C VAL A 197 16.43 -2.27 6.49
N GLN A 198 16.40 -2.82 5.27
CA GLN A 198 17.64 -3.00 4.53
C GLN A 198 18.20 -1.61 4.26
N ALA A 199 19.07 -1.17 5.16
CA ALA A 199 20.00 -0.09 4.90
C ALA A 199 20.82 -0.55 3.70
N ASN A 200 20.55 0.05 2.54
CA ASN A 200 21.36 -0.11 1.35
C ASN A 200 22.83 0.13 1.75
N LYS A 201 23.66 -0.89 1.56
CA LYS A 201 25.12 -0.75 1.48
C LYS A 201 25.50 -0.14 0.14
#